data_AF-A0AAP5Y066-F1
#
_entry.id   AF-A0AAP5Y066-F1
#
_cell.length_a   1.000
_cell.length_b   1.000
_cell.length_c   1.000
_cell.angle_alpha   90.00
_cell.angle_beta   90.00
_cell.angle_gamma   90.00
#
_symmetry.space_group_name_H-M   'P 1'
#
loop_
_entity.id
_entity.type
_entity.pdbx_description
1 polymer ?
#
loop_
_entity_poly.entity_id
_entity_poly.type
_entity_poly.pdbx_seq_one_letter_code
_entity_poly.pdbx_strand_id
1 'polypeptide(L)' 'MSTDESLLSRIQEVRIVEDVEEVNLGLSKGWVILIIAENTTIWDDGSKSSRITYHMGKLKTLPI' A
#
# COMPACT_ATOMS: atom_id res chain seq x y z
N MET A 1 24.75 4.70 -0.61
CA MET A 1 23.89 3.63 -0.06
C MET A 1 22.47 4.13 -0.07
N SER A 2 21.57 3.29 -0.56
CA SER A 2 20.18 3.57 -0.93
C SER A 2 19.32 3.97 0.28
N THR A 3 18.74 5.16 0.25
CA THR A 3 17.80 5.64 1.29
C THR A 3 16.54 4.76 1.38
N ASP A 4 16.19 4.03 0.32
CA ASP A 4 15.01 3.15 0.27
C ASP A 4 15.19 1.83 1.03
N GLU A 5 16.41 1.27 1.06
CA GLU A 5 16.70 0.08 1.89
C GLU A 5 16.53 0.37 3.38
N SER A 6 16.80 1.61 3.80
CA SER A 6 16.62 2.07 5.18
C SER A 6 15.14 2.08 5.61
N LEU A 7 14.22 2.45 4.71
CA LEU A 7 12.79 2.50 5.04
C LEU A 7 12.16 1.11 5.09
N LEU A 8 12.46 0.25 4.11
CA LEU A 8 11.94 -1.13 4.10
C LEU A 8 12.47 -1.96 5.28
N SER A 9 13.73 -1.76 5.69
CA SER A 9 14.28 -2.45 6.87
C SER A 9 13.59 -2.09 8.20
N ARG A 10 12.88 -0.95 8.23
CA ARG A 10 12.08 -0.47 9.37
C ARG A 10 10.65 -1.00 9.35
N ILE A 11 10.22 -1.72 8.32
CA ILE A 11 8.90 -2.33 8.25
C ILE A 11 8.88 -3.62 9.09
N GLN A 12 7.87 -3.74 9.95
CA GLN A 12 7.61 -4.91 10.77
C GLN A 12 6.62 -5.85 10.09
N GLU A 13 5.60 -5.29 9.46
CA GLU A 13 4.46 -6.01 8.90
C GLU A 13 4.06 -5.34 7.59
N VAL A 14 3.68 -6.15 6.59
CA VAL A 14 3.12 -5.70 5.32
C VAL A 14 1.72 -6.27 5.17
N ARG A 15 0.78 -5.44 4.72
CA ARG A 15 -0.58 -5.83 4.34
C ARG A 15 -0.91 -5.33 2.95
N ILE A 16 -1.71 -6.10 2.22
CA ILE A 16 -2.27 -5.69 0.93
C ILE A 16 -3.74 -5.38 1.18
N VAL A 17 -4.16 -4.17 0.83
CA VAL A 17 -5.49 -3.63 1.10
C VAL A 17 -6.04 -3.05 -0.19
N GLU A 18 -7.34 -3.22 -0.43
CA GLU A 18 -8.03 -2.68 -1.61
C GLU A 18 -9.10 -1.66 -1.25
N ASP A 19 -9.60 -1.75 -0.01
CA ASP A 19 -10.56 -0.80 0.53
C ASP A 19 -9.84 0.48 1.01
N VAL A 20 -10.23 1.61 0.43
CA VAL A 20 -9.69 2.92 0.78
C VAL A 20 -9.98 3.31 2.23
N GLU A 21 -11.07 2.83 2.82
CA GLU A 21 -11.40 3.10 4.23
C GLU A 21 -10.43 2.39 5.17
N GLU A 22 -10.08 1.14 4.87
CA GLU A 22 -9.06 0.40 5.62
C GLU A 22 -7.67 1.03 5.46
N VAL A 23 -7.35 1.55 4.26
CA VAL A 23 -6.12 2.30 4.03
C VAL A 23 -6.07 3.55 4.90
N ASN A 24 -7.12 4.35 4.90
CA ASN A 24 -7.20 5.56 5.72
C ASN A 24 -7.07 5.25 7.22
N LEU A 25 -7.72 4.18 7.68
CA LEU A 25 -7.59 3.71 9.06
C LEU A 25 -6.16 3.28 9.37
N GLY A 26 -5.49 2.55 8.48
CA GLY A 26 -4.09 2.17 8.62
C GLY A 26 -3.16 3.38 8.74
N LEU A 27 -3.32 4.36 7.84
CA LEU A 27 -2.56 5.61 7.85
C LEU A 27 -2.74 6.36 9.18
N SER A 28 -3.96 6.45 9.70
CA SER A 28 -4.25 7.07 11.00
C SER A 28 -3.54 6.39 12.17
N LYS A 29 -3.21 5.10 12.03
CA LYS A 29 -2.50 4.27 13.01
C LYS A 29 -0.98 4.23 12.78
N GLY A 30 -0.46 5.08 11.90
CA GLY A 30 0.98 5.19 11.61
C GLY A 30 1.51 4.13 10.66
N TRP A 31 0.64 3.48 9.88
CA TRP A 31 1.09 2.69 8.73
C TRP A 31 1.47 3.63 7.59
N VAL A 32 2.34 3.16 6.71
CA VAL A 32 2.78 3.89 5.51
C VAL A 32 2.41 3.10 4.26
N ILE A 33 2.13 3.80 3.16
CA ILE A 33 1.98 3.16 1.85
C ILE A 33 3.37 2.92 1.27
N LEU A 34 3.65 1.66 0.92
CA LEU A 34 4.90 1.25 0.29
C LEU A 34 4.78 1.26 -1.22
N ILE A 35 3.69 0.68 -1.75
CA ILE A 35 3.44 0.53 -3.18
C ILE A 35 1.93 0.68 -3.43
N ILE A 36 1.58 1.38 -4.49
CA ILE A 36 0.22 1.38 -5.07
C ILE A 36 0.33 0.66 -6.41
N ALA A 37 -0.47 -0.38 -6.60
CA ALA A 37 -0.53 -1.11 -7.86
C ALA A 37 -1.95 -1.08 -8.41
N GLU A 38 -2.06 -0.75 -9.69
CA GLU A 38 -3.32 -0.71 -10.42
C GLU A 38 -3.34 -1.83 -11.45
N ASN A 39 -4.39 -2.64 -11.43
CA ASN A 39 -4.62 -3.66 -12.44
C ASN A 39 -5.89 -3.31 -13.23
N THR A 40 -5.71 -2.96 -14.50
CA THR A 40 -6.82 -2.68 -15.41
C THR A 40 -7.13 -3.93 -16.23
N THR A 41 -8.37 -4.38 -16.17
CA THR A 41 -8.91 -5.42 -17.04
C THR A 41 -9.83 -4.79 -18.08
N ILE A 42 -9.61 -5.13 -19.35
CA ILE A 42 -10.47 -4.76 -20.48
C ILE A 42 -11.35 -5.98 -20.78
N TRP A 43 -12.66 -5.79 -20.78
CA TRP A 43 -13.64 -6.84 -21.03
C TRP A 43 -13.99 -6.93 -22.52
N ASP A 44 -14.60 -8.04 -22.93
CA ASP A 44 -14.98 -8.31 -24.33
C ASP A 44 -15.99 -7.30 -24.91
N ASP A 45 -16.76 -6.64 -24.04
CA ASP A 45 -17.68 -5.56 -24.42
C ASP A 45 -16.99 -4.18 -24.57
N GLY A 46 -15.67 -4.13 -24.40
CA GLY A 46 -14.85 -2.92 -24.43
C GLY A 46 -14.90 -2.10 -23.15
N SER A 47 -15.66 -2.53 -22.13
CA SER A 47 -15.65 -1.90 -20.80
C SER A 47 -14.31 -2.13 -20.10
N LYS A 48 -14.00 -1.25 -19.14
CA LYS A 48 -12.76 -1.30 -18.36
C LYS A 48 -13.09 -1.35 -16.88
N SER A 49 -12.51 -2.30 -16.16
CA SER A 49 -12.51 -2.31 -14.70
C SER A 49 -11.08 -2.13 -14.20
N SER A 50 -10.89 -1.23 -13.24
CA SER A 50 -9.61 -1.06 -12.55
C SER A 50 -9.71 -1.55 -11.11
N ARG A 51 -8.69 -2.25 -10.65
CA ARG A 51 -8.52 -2.70 -9.27
C ARG A 51 -7.25 -2.09 -8.70
N ILE A 52 -7.40 -1.26 -7.67
CA ILE A 52 -6.29 -0.62 -6.97
C ILE A 52 -5.96 -1.45 -5.72
N THR A 53 -4.68 -1.74 -5.54
CA THR A 53 -4.13 -2.45 -4.37
C THR A 53 -3.08 -1.59 -3.70
N TYR A 54 -3.18 -1.45 -2.38
CA TYR A 54 -2.28 -0.69 -1.53
C TYR A 54 -1.46 -1.66 -0.70
N HIS A 55 -0.15 -1.66 -0.88
CA HIS A 55 0.78 -2.39 -0.05
C HIS A 55 1.17 -1.48 1.11
N MET A 56 0.61 -1.73 2.28
CA MET A 56 0.82 -0.94 3.48
C MET A 56 1.84 -1.60 4.40
N GLY A 57 2.75 -0.81 4.93
CA GLY A 57 3.78 -1.24 5.87
C GLY A 57 3.57 -0.63 7.26
N LYS A 58 3.65 -1.45 8.30
CA LYS A 58 3.72 -0.98 9.68
C LYS A 58 5.17 -0.77 10.08
N LEU A 59 5.51 0.41 10.58
CA LEU A 59 6.87 0.70 11.06
C LEU A 59 7.14 0.04 12.41
N LYS A 60 8.36 -0.47 12.62
CA LYS A 60 8.85 -1.04 13.90
C LYS A 60 8.85 -0.01 15.03
N THR A 61 9.09 1.25 14.69
CA THR A 61 9.05 2.40 15.59
C THR A 61 8.35 3.53 14.85
N LEU A 62 7.32 4.11 15.47
CA LEU A 62 6.70 5.33 14.97
C LEU A 62 7.78 6.43 14.91
N PRO A 63 7.92 7.18 13.80
CA PRO A 63 8.80 8.34 13.80
C PRO A 63 8.27 9.32 14.85
N ILE A 64 9.10 9.60 15.86
CA ILE A 64 8.86 10.60 16.91
C ILE A 64 8.92 11.99 16.30
#